data_AF-A0A1G9NBH1-F1
#
_entry.id   AF-A0A1G9NBH1-F1
#
_cell.length_a   1.000
_cell.length_b   1.000
_cell.length_c   1.000
_cell.angle_alpha   90.00
_cell.angle_beta   90.00
_cell.angle_gamma   90.00
#
_symmetry.space_group_name_H-M   'P 1'
#
loop_
_entity.id
_entity.type
_entity.pdbx_description
1 polymer ?
#
loop_
_entity_poly.entity_id
_entity_poly.type
_entity_poly.pdbx_seq_one_letter_code
_entity_poly.pdbx_strand_id
1 'polypeptide(L)'
;MAKTYRSAEDTILLLRLLMLRASQSRARVSKKTIMHLASRKRLRAAFLSPLMEIGLEEGLLLVELDSGMFAVVNLSALEGAKVVTGKQVFTDQERRAITDGSIDMDQIAKELGDDEDDEEDDEAE
;
A
#
# COMPACT_ATOMS: atom_id res chain seq x y z
N MET A 1 27.83 5.46 24.04
CA MET A 1 27.45 6.38 22.94
C MET A 1 25.94 6.44 22.86
N ALA A 2 25.35 7.64 22.80
CA ALA A 2 23.90 7.76 22.56
C ALA A 2 23.58 7.16 21.18
N LYS A 3 22.55 6.32 21.10
CA LYS A 3 22.15 5.71 19.83
C LYS A 3 21.45 6.76 18.97
N THR A 4 22.12 7.26 17.94
CA THR A 4 21.52 8.17 16.97
C THR A 4 20.56 7.39 16.06
N TYR A 5 19.30 7.82 16.01
CA TYR A 5 18.33 7.29 15.05
C TYR A 5 18.58 7.88 13.67
N ARG A 6 18.39 7.08 12.61
CA ARG A 6 18.44 7.61 11.25
C ARG A 6 17.19 8.44 10.95
N SER A 7 17.37 9.42 10.07
CA SER A 7 16.27 10.21 9.52
C SER A 7 15.43 9.33 8.57
N ALA A 8 14.32 9.88 8.09
CA ALA A 8 13.48 9.20 7.11
C ALA A 8 14.21 9.05 5.77
N GLU A 9 14.90 10.09 5.33
CA GLU A 9 15.70 10.18 4.11
C GLU A 9 16.78 9.10 4.08
N ASP A 10 17.62 9.02 5.13
CA ASP A 10 18.64 7.97 5.26
C ASP A 10 18.03 6.56 5.22
N THR A 11 16.85 6.39 5.84
CA THR A 11 16.17 5.10 5.87
C THR A 11 15.65 4.72 4.48
N ILE A 12 15.11 5.68 3.71
CA ILE A 12 14.67 5.47 2.33
C ILE A 12 15.85 5.15 1.42
N LEU A 13 16.99 5.84 1.54
CA LEU A 13 18.20 5.51 0.78
C LEU A 13 18.64 4.05 1.01
N LEU A 14 18.63 3.61 2.27
CA LEU A 14 18.96 2.22 2.60
C LEU A 14 17.90 1.23 2.09
N LEU A 15 16.62 1.60 2.10
CA LEU A 15 15.55 0.77 1.58
C LEU A 15 15.61 0.63 0.06
N ARG A 16 15.92 1.71 -0.66
CA ARG A 16 16.18 1.69 -2.12
C ARG A 16 17.36 0.79 -2.45
N LEU A 17 18.45 0.90 -1.69
CA LEU A 17 19.61 0.01 -1.84
C LEU A 17 19.23 -1.45 -1.60
N LEU A 18 18.38 -1.74 -0.60
CA LEU A 18 17.86 -3.09 -0.34
C LEU A 18 17.09 -3.62 -1.55
N MET A 19 16.16 -2.83 -2.10
CA MET A 19 15.37 -3.20 -3.28
C MET A 19 16.24 -3.44 -4.52
N LEU A 20 17.18 -2.53 -4.77
CA LEU A 20 18.14 -2.64 -5.87
C LEU A 20 18.94 -3.94 -5.79
N ARG A 21 19.49 -4.25 -4.61
CA ARG A 21 20.28 -5.48 -4.39
C ARG A 21 19.45 -6.76 -4.41
N ALA A 22 18.20 -6.69 -3.98
CA ALA A 22 17.27 -7.81 -4.09
C ALA A 22 16.82 -8.06 -5.54
N SER A 23 17.06 -7.11 -6.45
CA SER A 23 16.61 -7.15 -7.85
C SER A 23 15.10 -7.39 -7.96
N GLN A 24 14.34 -6.83 -7.02
CA GLN A 24 12.88 -6.91 -7.00
C GLN A 24 12.26 -5.55 -7.30
N SER A 25 11.22 -5.52 -8.11
CA SER A 25 10.40 -4.32 -8.37
C SER A 25 9.34 -4.10 -7.28
N ARG A 26 8.95 -5.17 -6.58
CA ARG A 26 8.02 -5.18 -5.46
C ARG A 26 8.45 -6.21 -4.42
N ALA A 27 8.33 -5.90 -3.14
CA ALA A 27 8.69 -6.80 -2.06
C ALA A 27 7.84 -6.58 -0.80
N ARG A 28 7.71 -7.62 0.02
CA ARG A 28 7.26 -7.48 1.40
C ARG A 28 8.47 -7.30 2.31
N VAL A 29 8.48 -6.21 3.06
CA VAL A 29 9.55 -5.86 3.99
C VAL A 29 9.00 -5.90 5.41
N SER A 30 9.64 -6.69 6.28
CA SER A 30 9.20 -6.79 7.67
C SER A 30 9.38 -5.46 8.40
N LYS A 31 8.51 -5.18 9.39
CA LYS A 31 8.67 -4.06 10.32
C LYS A 31 10.03 -4.06 11.02
N LYS A 32 10.55 -5.27 11.33
CA LYS A 32 11.89 -5.46 11.92
C LYS A 32 12.99 -4.96 10.99
N THR A 33 12.88 -5.20 9.69
CA THR A 33 13.83 -4.69 8.70
C THR A 33 13.82 -3.16 8.69
N ILE A 34 12.65 -2.52 8.60
CA ILE A 34 12.57 -1.03 8.62
C ILE A 34 13.11 -0.46 9.93
N MET A 35 12.81 -1.08 11.08
CA MET A 35 13.41 -0.70 12.37
C MET A 35 14.93 -0.80 12.37
N HIS A 36 15.49 -1.85 11.77
CA HIS A 36 16.92 -2.03 11.65
C HIS A 36 17.55 -0.96 10.75
N LEU A 37 16.95 -0.70 9.59
CA LEU A 37 17.40 0.36 8.67
C LEU A 37 17.31 1.75 9.32
N ALA A 38 16.27 2.04 10.09
CA ALA A 38 16.12 3.32 10.79
C ALA A 38 16.97 3.42 12.08
N SER A 39 17.63 2.33 12.50
CA SER A 39 18.25 2.19 13.82
C SER A 39 17.28 2.37 15.00
N ARG A 40 15.97 2.24 14.79
CA ARG A 40 14.91 2.49 15.79
C ARG A 40 14.49 1.20 16.50
N LYS A 41 13.98 1.33 17.74
CA LYS A 41 13.37 0.22 18.49
C LYS A 41 11.88 0.03 18.19
N ARG A 42 11.21 1.10 17.75
CA ARG A 42 9.79 1.15 17.40
C ARG A 42 9.60 2.15 16.26
N LEU A 43 8.65 1.88 15.37
CA LEU A 43 8.23 2.83 14.33
C LEU A 43 6.94 3.50 14.82
N ARG A 44 7.03 4.78 15.19
CA ARG A 44 5.87 5.59 15.56
C ARG A 44 5.30 6.24 14.31
N ALA A 45 4.01 6.57 14.31
CA ALA A 45 3.35 7.28 13.21
C ALA A 45 4.12 8.54 12.76
N ALA A 46 4.63 9.34 13.72
CA ALA A 46 5.44 10.53 13.45
C ALA A 46 6.74 10.27 12.67
N PHE A 47 7.24 9.04 12.61
CA PHE A 47 8.35 8.65 11.75
C PHE A 47 7.88 7.97 10.46
N LEU A 48 6.80 7.18 10.52
CA LEU A 48 6.27 6.48 9.36
C LEU A 48 5.69 7.44 8.31
N SER A 49 4.96 8.47 8.75
CA SER A 49 4.38 9.47 7.84
C SER A 49 5.43 10.13 6.94
N PRO A 50 6.50 10.77 7.46
CA PRO A 50 7.53 11.34 6.60
C PRO A 50 8.32 10.27 5.84
N LEU A 51 8.50 9.07 6.39
CA LEU A 51 9.15 7.96 5.67
C LEU A 51 8.37 7.58 4.40
N MET A 52 7.05 7.49 4.47
CA MET A 52 6.20 7.16 3.33
C MET A 52 6.17 8.30 2.30
N GLU A 53 6.10 9.55 2.76
CA GLU A 53 6.12 10.75 1.90
C GLU A 53 7.42 10.88 1.12
N ILE A 54 8.57 10.86 1.82
CA ILE A 54 9.90 10.88 1.19
C ILE A 54 10.10 9.66 0.28
N GLY A 55 9.59 8.49 0.70
CA GLY A 55 9.61 7.29 -0.13
C GLY A 55 8.97 7.54 -1.49
N LEU A 56 7.76 8.11 -1.50
CA LEU A 56 7.02 8.40 -2.71
C LEU A 56 7.76 9.39 -3.61
N GLU A 57 8.29 10.47 -3.03
CA GLU A 57 9.12 11.47 -3.75
C GLU A 57 10.36 10.84 -4.40
N GLU A 58 10.96 9.85 -3.73
CA GLU A 58 12.16 9.13 -4.19
C GLU A 58 11.85 7.90 -5.08
N GLY A 59 10.59 7.73 -5.49
CA GLY A 59 10.16 6.68 -6.41
C GLY A 59 9.87 5.32 -5.77
N LEU A 60 9.60 5.28 -4.46
CA LEU A 60 9.18 4.09 -3.72
C LEU A 60 7.80 4.29 -3.08
N LEU A 61 6.83 3.46 -3.44
CA LEU A 61 5.58 3.34 -2.69
C LEU A 61 5.78 2.39 -1.50
N LEU A 62 5.49 2.87 -0.28
CA LEU A 62 5.45 2.08 0.94
C LEU A 62 4.03 2.04 1.51
N VAL A 63 3.51 0.84 1.75
CA VAL A 63 2.17 0.63 2.33
C VAL A 63 2.28 -0.37 3.48
N GLU A 64 1.75 -0.04 4.66
CA GLU A 64 1.61 -1.01 5.76
C GLU A 64 0.45 -1.96 5.42
N LEU A 65 0.71 -3.27 5.51
CA LEU A 65 -0.24 -4.34 5.26
C LEU A 65 -0.86 -4.79 6.59
N ASP A 66 -2.05 -5.39 6.55
CA ASP A 66 -2.75 -5.90 7.75
C ASP A 66 -1.92 -6.93 8.53
N SER A 67 -1.03 -7.64 7.83
CA SER A 67 -0.07 -8.55 8.46
C SER A 67 1.02 -7.85 9.31
N GLY A 68 1.00 -6.52 9.43
CA GLY A 68 2.02 -5.70 10.07
C GLY A 68 3.36 -5.64 9.32
N MET A 69 3.38 -6.04 8.04
CA MET A 69 4.53 -5.91 7.13
C MET A 69 4.33 -4.68 6.23
N PHE A 70 5.35 -4.33 5.46
CA PHE A 70 5.25 -3.26 4.47
C PHE A 70 5.35 -3.83 3.07
N ALA A 71 4.40 -3.52 2.20
CA ALA A 71 4.60 -3.60 0.77
C ALA A 71 5.49 -2.43 0.33
N VAL A 72 6.55 -2.75 -0.42
CA VAL A 72 7.47 -1.77 -0.98
C VAL A 72 7.52 -1.99 -2.49
N VAL A 73 7.20 -0.96 -3.26
CA VAL A 73 7.10 -1.03 -4.73
C VAL A 73 7.88 0.12 -5.36
N ASN A 74 8.76 -0.18 -6.31
CA ASN A 74 9.36 0.86 -7.15
C ASN A 74 8.29 1.45 -8.06
N LEU A 75 8.07 2.77 -8.05
CA LEU A 75 7.05 3.42 -8.88
C LEU A 75 7.26 3.17 -10.37
N SER A 76 8.50 3.02 -10.82
CA SER A 76 8.82 2.65 -12.21
C SER A 76 8.22 1.29 -12.63
N ALA A 77 7.92 0.40 -11.67
CA ALA A 77 7.22 -0.84 -11.96
C ALA A 77 5.76 -0.60 -12.40
N LEU A 78 5.16 0.51 -11.96
CA LEU A 78 3.82 0.92 -12.35
C LEU A 78 3.81 1.61 -13.71
N GLU A 79 4.90 2.31 -14.09
CA GLU A 79 5.04 2.89 -15.43
C GLU A 79 5.00 1.83 -16.54
N GLY A 80 5.54 0.64 -16.26
CA GLY A 80 5.50 -0.52 -17.17
C GLY A 80 4.24 -1.38 -17.05
N ALA A 81 3.31 -1.05 -16.14
CA ALA A 81 2.09 -1.83 -15.94
C ALA A 81 1.12 -1.65 -17.10
N LYS A 82 0.27 -2.66 -17.34
CA LYS A 82 -0.80 -2.57 -18.34
C LYS A 82 -1.75 -1.45 -17.96
N VAL A 83 -1.97 -0.51 -18.88
CA VAL A 83 -3.01 0.51 -18.73
C VAL A 83 -4.38 -0.17 -18.75
N VAL A 84 -5.14 0.02 -17.68
CA VAL A 84 -6.55 -0.37 -17.58
C VAL A 84 -7.40 0.89 -17.65
N THR A 85 -8.37 0.91 -18.55
CA THR A 85 -9.27 2.06 -18.74
C THR A 85 -10.71 1.62 -18.54
N GLY A 86 -11.57 2.53 -18.06
CA GLY A 86 -13.01 2.25 -17.91
C GLY A 86 -13.67 1.75 -19.19
N LYS A 87 -13.21 2.19 -20.37
CA LYS A 87 -13.71 1.70 -21.67
C LYS A 87 -13.41 0.22 -21.93
N GLN A 88 -12.32 -0.31 -21.37
CA GLN A 88 -11.92 -1.71 -21.54
C GLN A 88 -12.65 -2.65 -20.60
N VAL A 89 -13.07 -2.15 -19.43
CA VAL A 89 -13.59 -2.99 -18.34
C VAL A 89 -15.09 -2.80 -18.09
N PHE A 90 -15.61 -1.59 -18.27
CA PHE A 90 -17.03 -1.30 -18.07
C PHE A 90 -17.81 -1.37 -19.37
N THR A 91 -19.02 -1.89 -19.29
CA THR A 91 -20.03 -1.89 -20.35
C THR A 91 -20.48 -0.46 -20.68
N ASP A 92 -21.09 -0.28 -21.85
CA ASP A 92 -21.64 1.02 -22.26
C ASP A 92 -22.74 1.51 -21.30
N GLN A 93 -23.50 0.60 -20.70
CA GLN A 93 -24.55 0.92 -19.74
C GLN A 93 -23.96 1.40 -18.43
N GLU A 94 -22.99 0.67 -17.86
CA GLU A 94 -22.28 1.09 -16.64
C GLU A 94 -21.60 2.43 -16.82
N ARG A 95 -20.94 2.67 -17.95
CA ARG A 95 -20.29 3.97 -18.22
C ARG A 95 -21.30 5.12 -18.24
N ARG A 96 -22.52 4.90 -18.77
CA ARG A 96 -23.59 5.90 -18.71
C ARG A 96 -24.05 6.11 -17.27
N ALA A 97 -24.32 5.03 -16.55
CA ALA A 97 -24.76 5.04 -15.17
C ALA A 97 -23.76 5.74 -14.22
N ILE A 98 -22.46 5.57 -14.44
CA ILE A 98 -21.40 6.29 -13.72
C ILE A 98 -21.46 7.79 -14.03
N THR A 99 -21.67 8.14 -15.31
CA THR A 99 -21.66 9.54 -15.76
C THR A 99 -22.88 10.31 -15.27
N ASP A 100 -24.05 9.67 -15.25
CA ASP A 100 -25.31 10.29 -14.80
C ASP A 100 -25.59 10.08 -13.30
N GLY A 101 -24.76 9.29 -12.61
CA GLY A 101 -24.87 9.01 -11.18
C GLY A 101 -25.97 8.00 -10.81
N SER A 102 -26.50 7.25 -11.79
CA SER A 102 -27.51 6.22 -11.57
C SER A 102 -26.96 4.81 -11.32
N ILE A 103 -25.64 4.65 -11.23
CA ILE A 103 -25.04 3.34 -10.92
C ILE A 103 -25.47 2.85 -9.54
N ASP A 104 -25.90 1.60 -9.48
CA ASP A 104 -26.33 0.95 -8.23
C ASP A 104 -25.08 0.56 -7.41
N MET A 105 -24.75 1.37 -6.42
CA MET A 105 -23.57 1.14 -5.57
C MET A 105 -23.73 -0.10 -4.68
N ASP A 106 -24.95 -0.51 -4.34
CA ASP A 106 -25.20 -1.71 -3.55
C ASP A 106 -24.91 -2.96 -4.40
N GLN A 107 -25.30 -2.95 -5.67
CA GLN A 107 -24.93 -4.01 -6.60
C GLN A 107 -23.40 -4.07 -6.83
N ILE A 108 -22.72 -2.92 -6.88
CA ILE A 108 -21.26 -2.88 -7.01
C ILE A 108 -20.58 -3.42 -5.76
N ALA A 109 -21.04 -3.08 -4.55
CA ALA A 109 -20.52 -3.63 -3.30
C ALA A 109 -20.64 -5.15 -3.26
N LYS A 110 -21.79 -5.70 -3.69
CA LYS A 110 -22.01 -7.14 -3.87
C LYS A 110 -21.00 -7.80 -4.80
N GLU A 111 -20.73 -7.16 -5.94
CA GLU A 111 -19.74 -7.68 -6.91
C GLU A 111 -18.31 -7.67 -6.35
N LEU A 112 -17.98 -6.66 -5.54
CA LEU A 112 -16.68 -6.55 -4.87
C LEU A 112 -16.54 -7.52 -3.69
N GLY A 113 -17.64 -8.13 -3.24
CA GLY A 113 -17.67 -8.96 -2.03
C GLY A 113 -17.56 -8.14 -0.75
N ASP A 114 -17.95 -6.87 -0.80
CA ASP A 114 -18.01 -5.94 0.34
C ASP A 114 -19.36 -6.03 1.08
N ASP A 115 -20.17 -7.07 0.80
CA ASP A 115 -21.36 -7.34 1.59
C ASP A 115 -20.92 -7.73 3.00
N GLU A 116 -21.19 -6.86 3.96
CA GLU A 116 -21.27 -7.20 5.38
C GLU A 116 -22.41 -8.21 5.58
N ASP A 117 -22.21 -9.46 5.16
CA ASP A 117 -22.80 -10.61 5.86
C ASP A 117 -21.98 -10.81 7.14
N ASP A 118 -22.04 -9.81 8.03
CA ASP A 118 -21.95 -10.06 9.46
C ASP A 118 -23.21 -10.87 9.81
N GLU A 119 -23.21 -12.16 9.47
CA GLU A 119 -23.98 -13.11 10.26
C GLU A 119 -23.42 -12.99 11.68
N GLU A 120 -24.08 -12.16 12.49
CA GLU A 120 -24.12 -12.26 13.93
C GLU A 120 -24.33 -13.74 14.25
N ASP A 121 -23.24 -14.47 14.48
CA ASP A 121 -23.28 -15.77 15.14
C ASP A 121 -23.65 -15.45 16.60
N ASP A 122 -24.96 -15.26 16.78
CA ASP A 122 -25.64 -15.22 18.05
C ASP A 122 -25.17 -16.40 18.91
N GLU A 123 -24.90 -16.06 20.17
CA GLU A 123 -24.43 -16.91 21.26
C GLU A 123 -24.86 -18.39 21.20
N ALA A 124 -23.90 -19.30 21.38
CA ALA A 124 -24.17 -20.64 21.88
C ALA A 124 -23.05 -21.16 22.82
N GLU A 125 -23.29 -20.93 24.12
CA GLU A 125 -22.77 -21.59 25.35
C GLU A 125 -21.28 -21.58 25.71
#